data_AF-A0A170XYC5-F1
#
_entry.id   AF-A0A170XYC5-F1
#
_cell.length_a   1.000
_cell.length_b   1.000
_cell.length_c   1.000
_cell.angle_alpha   90.00
_cell.angle_beta   90.00
_cell.angle_gamma   90.00
#
_symmetry.space_group_name_H-M   'P 1'
#
loop_
_entity.id
_entity.type
_entity.pdbx_description
1 polymer ?
#
loop_
_entity_poly.entity_id
_entity_poly.type
_entity_poly.pdbx_seq_one_letter_code
_entity_poly.pdbx_strand_id
1 'polypeptide(L)'
;DSVILINNNYGEEEEVTAIKEDAITHLIEHPIQMKAPTMPTKPVYMPVFLTVKERKKLRRQNRREAWKEEQEKIRLGLEPPPEPKLRISNLMRALGTEAVQDPTKMEAHVKAQMAKRLKAHEDANAARKLTASQRSEKRKRRLMEDTTFGVHVSLYRVKDLSNMTKKFKVEVNCKQLFMTGAVIMYKDCNVVIVEGGPKQSSTYQRLMMNRIKWEEDVVKDADGKESPNSCVLV
;
A
#
# COMPACT_ATOMS: atom_id res chain seq x y z
N ASP A 1 -41.89 -25.03 -15.47
CA ASP A 1 -43.05 -25.79 -15.96
C ASP A 1 -43.38 -25.49 -17.41
N SER A 2 -43.44 -24.22 -17.84
CA SER A 2 -43.75 -23.84 -19.23
C SER A 2 -42.78 -24.36 -20.30
N VAL A 3 -41.55 -24.65 -19.90
CA VAL A 3 -40.51 -25.20 -20.76
C VAL A 3 -40.75 -26.69 -21.05
N ILE A 4 -41.40 -27.40 -20.12
CA ILE A 4 -41.53 -28.87 -20.13
C ILE A 4 -42.98 -29.29 -20.41
N LEU A 5 -43.96 -28.54 -19.90
CA LEU A 5 -45.39 -28.84 -20.02
C LEU A 5 -46.01 -28.02 -21.16
N ILE A 6 -46.92 -28.64 -21.90
CA ILE A 6 -47.64 -27.98 -23.01
C ILE A 6 -48.64 -26.97 -22.48
N ASN A 7 -49.44 -27.37 -21.48
CA ASN A 7 -50.54 -26.56 -20.93
C ASN A 7 -50.17 -25.81 -19.64
N ASN A 8 -48.89 -25.88 -19.24
CA ASN A 8 -48.37 -25.17 -18.06
C ASN A 8 -49.13 -25.52 -16.76
N ASN A 9 -49.75 -26.70 -16.71
CA ASN A 9 -50.49 -27.27 -15.59
C ASN A 9 -50.23 -28.78 -15.49
N TYR A 10 -50.48 -29.36 -14.32
CA TYR A 10 -50.24 -30.78 -14.05
C TYR A 10 -51.47 -31.68 -14.24
N GLY A 11 -52.60 -31.13 -14.67
CA GLY A 11 -53.89 -31.84 -14.71
C GLY A 11 -54.46 -32.14 -13.31
N GLU A 12 -55.68 -32.70 -13.25
CA GLU A 12 -56.23 -33.32 -12.03
C GLU A 12 -55.68 -34.75 -11.85
N GLU A 13 -55.83 -35.37 -10.67
CA GLU A 13 -55.15 -36.63 -10.26
C GLU A 13 -55.32 -37.83 -11.22
N GLU A 14 -56.28 -37.81 -12.14
CA GLU A 14 -56.55 -38.88 -13.11
C GLU A 14 -56.17 -38.53 -14.57
N GLU A 15 -55.68 -37.32 -14.86
CA GLU A 15 -55.38 -36.86 -16.23
C GLU A 15 -53.87 -36.96 -16.55
N VAL A 16 -53.52 -37.57 -17.69
CA VAL A 16 -52.13 -37.74 -18.12
C VAL A 16 -51.53 -36.40 -18.52
N THR A 17 -50.45 -35.99 -17.86
CA THR A 17 -49.81 -34.69 -18.07
C THR A 17 -49.20 -34.59 -19.46
N ALA A 18 -49.59 -33.56 -20.23
CA ALA A 18 -49.09 -33.33 -21.58
C ALA A 18 -47.69 -32.69 -21.56
N ILE A 19 -46.66 -33.51 -21.83
CA ILE A 19 -45.24 -33.14 -21.81
C ILE A 19 -44.75 -32.80 -23.23
N LYS A 20 -43.87 -31.79 -23.34
CA LYS A 20 -43.15 -31.46 -24.58
C LYS A 20 -41.99 -32.45 -24.77
N GLU A 21 -42.24 -33.52 -25.51
CA GLU A 21 -41.23 -34.57 -25.78
C GLU A 21 -39.98 -34.01 -26.48
N ASP A 22 -40.12 -32.96 -27.29
CA ASP A 22 -38.99 -32.27 -27.94
C ASP A 22 -38.04 -31.58 -26.95
N ALA A 23 -38.52 -31.20 -25.78
CA ALA A 23 -37.75 -30.48 -24.76
C ALA A 23 -36.96 -31.42 -23.84
N ILE A 24 -37.30 -32.71 -23.80
CA ILE A 24 -36.66 -33.70 -22.94
C ILE A 24 -35.86 -34.67 -23.79
N THR A 25 -34.54 -34.61 -23.67
CA THR A 25 -33.63 -35.55 -24.34
C THR A 25 -32.73 -36.25 -23.32
N HIS A 26 -32.07 -37.33 -23.72
CA HIS A 26 -31.08 -38.03 -22.90
C HIS A 26 -29.75 -37.25 -22.76
N LEU A 27 -29.68 -36.02 -23.29
CA LEU A 27 -28.50 -35.18 -23.30
C LEU A 27 -28.37 -34.43 -21.98
N ILE A 28 -27.14 -34.40 -21.46
CA ILE A 28 -26.78 -33.64 -20.26
C ILE A 28 -26.01 -32.40 -20.71
N GLU A 29 -26.57 -31.22 -20.43
CA GLU A 29 -25.86 -29.96 -20.68
C GLU A 29 -24.79 -29.73 -19.60
N HIS A 30 -23.60 -29.36 -20.05
CA HIS A 30 -22.55 -28.83 -19.17
C HIS A 30 -22.55 -27.31 -19.36
N PRO A 31 -23.09 -26.54 -18.40
CA PRO A 31 -23.21 -25.10 -18.57
C PRO A 31 -21.84 -24.43 -18.69
N ILE A 32 -21.83 -23.24 -19.29
CA ILE A 32 -20.60 -22.47 -19.52
C ILE A 32 -19.92 -22.19 -18.18
N GLN A 33 -18.65 -22.59 -18.07
CA GLN A 33 -17.84 -22.30 -16.90
C GLN A 33 -17.49 -20.81 -16.86
N MET A 34 -18.13 -20.08 -15.95
CA MET A 34 -17.79 -18.69 -15.68
C MET A 34 -16.57 -18.59 -14.76
N LYS A 35 -15.71 -17.60 -15.00
CA LYS A 35 -14.60 -17.29 -14.10
C LYS A 35 -15.14 -16.71 -12.80
N ALA A 36 -14.49 -17.02 -11.68
CA ALA A 36 -14.85 -16.39 -10.41
C ALA A 36 -14.62 -14.87 -10.49
N PRO A 37 -15.54 -14.04 -9.97
CA PRO A 37 -15.45 -12.58 -10.07
C PRO A 37 -14.23 -12.00 -9.33
N THR A 38 -13.71 -12.73 -8.35
CA THR A 38 -12.54 -12.35 -7.55
C THR A 38 -11.21 -12.77 -8.17
N MET A 39 -11.20 -13.54 -9.26
CA MET A 39 -9.94 -13.96 -9.88
C MET A 39 -9.28 -12.80 -10.62
N PRO A 40 -7.99 -12.53 -10.37
CA PRO A 40 -7.26 -11.48 -11.07
C PRO A 40 -7.13 -11.83 -12.56
N THR A 41 -7.41 -10.86 -13.43
CA THR A 41 -7.25 -11.01 -14.88
C THR A 41 -5.78 -11.08 -15.31
N LYS A 42 -4.87 -10.51 -14.51
CA LYS A 42 -3.43 -10.53 -14.73
C LYS A 42 -2.80 -11.72 -13.99
N PRO A 43 -1.81 -12.41 -14.58
CA PRO A 43 -1.10 -13.46 -13.89
C PRO A 43 -0.42 -12.90 -12.64
N VAL A 44 -0.60 -13.60 -11.51
CA VAL A 44 0.05 -13.24 -10.24
C VAL A 44 1.50 -13.72 -10.30
N TYR A 45 2.45 -12.80 -10.21
CA TYR A 45 3.87 -13.12 -10.14
C TYR A 45 4.29 -13.38 -8.70
N MET A 46 4.98 -14.49 -8.47
CA MET A 46 5.56 -14.77 -7.17
C MET A 46 6.78 -13.86 -6.94
N PRO A 47 6.85 -13.12 -5.82
CA PRO A 47 8.03 -12.32 -5.51
C PRO A 47 9.24 -13.23 -5.31
N VAL A 48 10.34 -12.93 -6.00
CA VAL A 48 11.58 -13.70 -5.89
C VAL A 48 12.37 -13.24 -4.66
N PHE A 49 12.60 -14.15 -3.73
CA PHE A 49 13.43 -13.89 -2.56
C PHE A 49 14.81 -14.51 -2.74
N LEU A 50 15.84 -13.71 -2.44
CA LEU A 50 17.23 -14.16 -2.48
C LEU A 50 17.76 -14.41 -1.07
N THR A 51 18.53 -15.48 -0.92
CA THR A 51 19.29 -15.74 0.31
C THR A 51 20.31 -14.63 0.55
N VAL A 52 20.82 -14.53 1.78
CA VAL A 52 21.88 -13.57 2.13
C VAL A 52 23.15 -13.80 1.27
N LYS A 53 23.48 -15.06 0.96
CA LYS A 53 24.64 -15.42 0.13
C LYS A 53 24.48 -14.92 -1.31
N GLU A 54 23.30 -15.11 -1.90
CA GLU A 54 23.00 -14.64 -3.26
C GLU A 54 22.97 -13.11 -3.34
N ARG A 55 22.35 -12.43 -2.37
CA ARG A 55 22.39 -10.96 -2.30
C ARG A 55 23.82 -10.43 -2.21
N LYS A 56 24.69 -11.09 -1.43
CA LYS A 56 26.12 -10.75 -1.36
C LYS A 56 26.83 -11.04 -2.69
N LYS A 57 26.50 -12.14 -3.39
CA LYS A 57 27.06 -12.47 -4.71
C LYS A 57 26.67 -11.43 -5.76
N LEU A 58 25.39 -11.13 -5.89
CA LEU A 58 24.85 -10.11 -6.81
C LEU A 58 25.48 -8.74 -6.56
N ARG A 59 25.53 -8.29 -5.30
CA ARG A 59 26.18 -7.01 -4.94
C ARG A 59 27.66 -6.97 -5.35
N ARG A 60 28.40 -8.08 -5.21
CA ARG A 60 29.82 -8.15 -5.61
C ARG A 60 29.99 -8.13 -7.12
N GLN A 61 29.14 -8.82 -7.87
CA GLN A 61 29.14 -8.82 -9.33
C GLN A 61 28.84 -7.42 -9.87
N ASN A 62 27.74 -6.78 -9.44
CA ASN A 62 27.39 -5.42 -9.87
C ASN A 62 28.49 -4.39 -9.54
N ARG A 63 29.16 -4.53 -8.38
CA ARG A 63 30.30 -3.67 -8.03
C ARG A 63 31.53 -3.91 -8.91
N ARG A 64 31.80 -5.16 -9.26
CA ARG A 64 32.91 -5.52 -10.15
C ARG A 64 32.66 -4.98 -11.56
N GLU A 65 31.44 -5.13 -12.05
CA GLU A 65 31.02 -4.62 -13.37
C GLU A 65 31.09 -3.10 -13.42
N ALA A 66 30.52 -2.39 -12.44
CA ALA A 66 30.60 -0.94 -12.36
C ALA A 66 32.05 -0.42 -12.29
N TRP A 67 32.93 -1.11 -11.54
CA TRP A 67 34.34 -0.74 -11.46
C TRP A 67 35.08 -1.02 -12.77
N LYS A 68 34.73 -2.11 -13.47
CA LYS A 68 35.28 -2.43 -14.79
C LYS A 68 34.87 -1.39 -15.83
N GLU A 69 33.60 -0.96 -15.81
CA GLU A 69 33.09 0.10 -16.68
C GLU A 69 33.80 1.44 -16.43
N GLU A 70 34.01 1.83 -15.17
CA GLU A 70 34.76 3.05 -14.81
C GLU A 70 36.22 2.97 -15.30
N GLN A 71 36.88 1.82 -15.11
CA GLN A 71 38.24 1.60 -15.62
C GLN A 71 38.31 1.64 -17.15
N GLU A 72 37.31 1.09 -17.84
CA GLU A 72 37.21 1.14 -19.30
C GLU A 72 37.02 2.59 -19.79
N LYS A 73 36.20 3.40 -19.12
CA LYS A 73 36.05 4.85 -19.42
C LYS A 73 37.36 5.61 -19.24
N ILE A 74 38.12 5.32 -18.18
CA ILE A 74 39.44 5.91 -17.94
C ILE A 74 40.44 5.47 -19.02
N ARG A 75 40.43 4.18 -19.39
CA ARG A 75 41.32 3.63 -20.43
C ARG A 75 41.03 4.25 -21.81
N LEU A 76 39.77 4.53 -22.10
CA LEU A 76 39.33 5.21 -23.33
C LEU A 76 39.61 6.73 -23.28
N GLY A 77 40.00 7.29 -22.14
CA GLY A 77 40.27 8.72 -21.96
C GLY A 77 39.01 9.59 -21.87
N LEU A 78 37.84 9.00 -21.67
CA LEU A 78 36.57 9.73 -21.50
C LEU A 78 36.48 10.41 -20.14
N GLU A 79 37.04 9.78 -19.11
CA GLU A 79 37.09 10.28 -17.74
C GLU A 79 38.54 10.32 -17.25
N PRO A 80 38.99 11.44 -16.64
CA PRO A 80 40.30 11.48 -16.03
C PRO A 80 40.35 10.55 -14.80
N PRO A 81 41.51 9.96 -14.48
CA PRO A 81 41.68 9.19 -13.26
C PRO A 81 41.26 10.01 -12.03
N PRO A 82 40.53 9.43 -11.07
CA PRO A 82 40.11 10.15 -9.88
C PRO A 82 41.31 10.57 -9.03
N GLU A 83 41.30 11.82 -8.56
CA GLU A 83 42.35 12.35 -7.68
C GLU A 83 42.51 11.52 -6.39
N PRO A 84 43.74 11.41 -5.86
CA PRO A 84 43.99 10.67 -4.63
C PRO A 84 43.19 11.27 -3.46
N LYS A 85 42.63 10.37 -2.64
CA LYS A 85 41.79 10.74 -1.50
C LYS A 85 42.63 11.26 -0.34
N LEU A 86 42.86 12.57 -0.27
CA LEU A 86 43.59 13.18 0.85
C LEU A 86 42.68 13.34 2.09
N ARG A 87 43.28 13.26 3.28
CA ARG A 87 42.66 13.52 4.58
C ARG A 87 43.67 14.33 5.39
N ILE A 88 43.21 15.15 6.34
CA ILE A 88 44.12 15.89 7.23
C ILE A 88 45.07 14.92 7.96
N SER A 89 44.56 13.77 8.39
CA SER A 89 45.37 12.68 8.99
C SER A 89 46.46 12.12 8.06
N ASN A 90 46.24 12.15 6.75
CA ASN A 90 47.15 11.56 5.75
C ASN A 90 47.99 12.61 5.03
N LEU A 91 47.82 13.90 5.37
CA LEU A 91 48.44 15.03 4.70
C LEU A 91 49.97 14.90 4.68
N MET A 92 50.58 14.75 5.86
CA MET A 92 52.03 14.66 6.01
C MET A 92 52.63 13.40 5.37
N ARG A 93 51.87 12.31 5.28
CA ARG A 93 52.33 11.07 4.63
C ARG A 93 52.24 11.18 3.10
N ALA A 94 51.19 11.79 2.56
CA ALA A 94 50.92 11.81 1.12
C ALA A 94 51.67 12.94 0.40
N LEU A 95 51.83 14.09 1.06
CA LEU A 95 52.37 15.32 0.49
C LEU A 95 53.54 15.87 1.32
N GLY A 96 54.32 15.00 1.97
CA GLY A 96 55.27 15.38 3.01
C GLY A 96 56.29 16.47 2.60
N THR A 97 56.80 16.42 1.37
CA THR A 97 57.74 17.45 0.86
C THR A 97 57.07 18.80 0.62
N GLU A 98 55.87 18.81 0.04
CA GLU A 98 55.09 20.01 -0.27
C GLU A 98 54.41 20.62 0.96
N ALA A 99 53.95 19.77 1.89
CA ALA A 99 53.29 20.16 3.12
C ALA A 99 54.27 20.77 4.15
N VAL A 100 55.56 20.44 4.08
CA VAL A 100 56.60 21.09 4.89
C VAL A 100 56.92 22.49 4.35
N GLN A 101 56.84 22.70 3.03
CA GLN A 101 57.09 24.02 2.43
C GLN A 101 55.95 25.01 2.73
N ASP A 102 54.70 24.64 2.46
CA ASP A 102 53.53 25.51 2.66
C ASP A 102 52.40 24.77 3.42
N PRO A 103 52.46 24.65 4.75
CA PRO A 103 51.52 23.84 5.52
C PRO A 103 50.07 24.34 5.40
N THR A 104 49.86 25.65 5.44
CA THR A 104 48.52 26.26 5.39
C THR A 104 47.85 26.08 4.03
N LYS A 105 48.61 26.18 2.94
CA LYS A 105 48.10 26.01 1.57
C LYS A 105 47.66 24.57 1.32
N MET A 106 48.48 23.61 1.76
CA MET A 106 48.17 22.19 1.60
C MET A 106 47.01 21.76 2.51
N GLU A 107 46.91 22.30 3.72
CA GLU A 107 45.74 22.10 4.59
C GLU A 107 44.46 22.65 3.94
N ALA A 108 44.51 23.87 3.40
CA ALA A 108 43.37 24.48 2.71
C ALA A 108 42.94 23.65 1.49
N HIS A 109 43.90 23.14 0.70
CA HIS A 109 43.61 22.26 -0.44
C HIS A 109 42.93 20.95 -0.01
N VAL A 110 43.42 20.29 1.06
CA VAL A 110 42.80 19.07 1.58
C VAL A 110 41.42 19.35 2.16
N LYS A 111 41.22 20.47 2.86
CA LYS A 111 39.90 20.92 3.33
C LYS A 111 38.95 21.16 2.16
N ALA A 112 39.40 21.81 1.09
CA ALA A 112 38.61 22.00 -0.12
C ALA A 112 38.23 20.67 -0.77
N GLN A 113 39.15 19.70 -0.86
CA GLN A 113 38.85 18.35 -1.39
C GLN A 113 37.90 17.56 -0.47
N MET A 114 38.01 17.72 0.86
CA MET A 114 37.05 17.17 1.83
C MET A 114 35.66 17.79 1.65
N ALA A 115 35.59 19.11 1.55
CA ALA A 115 34.34 19.84 1.32
C ALA A 115 33.70 19.47 -0.01
N LYS A 116 34.48 19.36 -1.11
CA LYS A 116 34.01 18.92 -2.43
C LYS A 116 33.40 17.51 -2.36
N ARG A 117 34.03 16.58 -1.64
CA ARG A 117 33.48 15.22 -1.44
C ARG A 117 32.20 15.20 -0.62
N LEU A 118 32.15 15.98 0.45
CA LEU A 118 30.95 16.10 1.28
C LEU A 118 29.80 16.68 0.45
N LYS A 119 30.07 17.79 -0.25
CA LYS A 119 29.12 18.44 -1.15
C LYS A 119 28.64 17.49 -2.23
N ALA A 120 29.52 16.77 -2.93
CA ALA A 120 29.12 15.79 -3.95
C ALA A 120 28.23 14.67 -3.37
N HIS A 121 28.51 14.21 -2.15
CA HIS A 121 27.67 13.23 -1.46
C HIS A 121 26.29 13.82 -1.09
N GLU A 122 26.25 15.05 -0.58
CA GLU A 122 25.01 15.76 -0.25
C GLU A 122 24.19 16.07 -1.51
N ASP A 123 24.81 16.55 -2.58
CA ASP A 123 24.19 16.82 -3.88
C ASP A 123 23.61 15.53 -4.48
N ALA A 124 24.35 14.42 -4.44
CA ALA A 124 23.86 13.13 -4.91
C ALA A 124 22.69 12.59 -4.06
N ASN A 125 22.68 12.87 -2.75
CA ASN A 125 21.56 12.52 -1.87
C ASN A 125 20.36 13.44 -2.10
N ALA A 126 20.59 14.73 -2.34
CA ALA A 126 19.56 15.71 -2.66
C ALA A 126 18.89 15.37 -4.00
N ALA A 127 19.66 15.01 -5.03
CA ALA A 127 19.16 14.55 -6.32
C ALA A 127 18.32 13.27 -6.20
N ARG A 128 18.71 12.34 -5.32
CA ARG A 128 17.94 11.11 -5.04
C ARG A 128 16.74 11.32 -4.10
N LYS A 129 16.67 12.45 -3.40
CA LYS A 129 15.60 12.73 -2.43
C LYS A 129 14.31 13.05 -3.17
N LEU A 130 13.29 12.25 -2.93
CA LEU A 130 11.96 12.47 -3.50
C LEU A 130 11.47 13.88 -3.14
N THR A 131 10.97 14.60 -4.15
CA THR A 131 10.32 15.90 -3.95
C THR A 131 9.09 15.76 -3.05
N ALA A 132 8.59 16.86 -2.48
CA ALA A 132 7.40 16.82 -1.63
C ALA A 132 6.19 16.20 -2.37
N SER A 133 6.00 16.57 -3.64
CA SER A 133 4.96 16.01 -4.50
C SER A 133 5.13 14.49 -4.71
N GLN A 134 6.34 14.05 -5.11
CA GLN A 134 6.62 12.63 -5.31
C GLN A 134 6.46 11.79 -4.03
N ARG A 135 6.80 12.35 -2.85
CA ARG A 135 6.57 11.70 -1.56
C ARG A 135 5.08 11.54 -1.28
N SER A 136 4.28 12.57 -1.57
CA SER A 136 2.83 12.53 -1.41
C SER A 136 2.20 11.48 -2.33
N GLU A 137 2.60 11.46 -3.60
CA GLU A 137 2.10 10.50 -4.58
C GLU A 137 2.49 9.05 -4.21
N LYS A 138 3.73 8.82 -3.80
CA LYS A 138 4.18 7.50 -3.33
C LYS A 138 3.41 7.06 -2.07
N ARG A 139 3.05 7.99 -1.17
CA ARG A 139 2.20 7.71 -0.01
C ARG A 139 0.76 7.40 -0.43
N LYS A 140 0.19 8.20 -1.33
CA LYS A 140 -1.16 7.99 -1.89
C LYS A 140 -1.26 6.62 -2.56
N ARG A 141 -0.30 6.26 -3.42
CA ARG A 141 -0.24 4.94 -4.06
C ARG A 141 -0.06 3.77 -3.08
N ARG A 142 0.58 4.01 -1.93
CA ARG A 142 0.69 2.98 -0.89
C ARG A 142 -0.62 2.78 -0.13
N LEU A 143 -1.38 3.87 0.08
CA LEU A 143 -2.64 3.86 0.80
C LEU A 143 -3.80 3.41 -0.07
N MET A 144 -3.82 3.81 -1.35
CA MET A 144 -4.80 3.41 -2.33
C MET A 144 -4.57 1.94 -2.68
N GLU A 145 -5.41 1.07 -2.13
CA GLU A 145 -5.40 -0.36 -2.45
C GLU A 145 -6.25 -0.61 -3.70
N ASP A 146 -5.94 -1.69 -4.41
CA ASP A 146 -6.73 -2.12 -5.56
C ASP A 146 -7.98 -2.87 -5.06
N THR A 147 -9.15 -2.22 -5.20
CA THR A 147 -10.47 -2.77 -4.83
C THR A 147 -11.22 -3.35 -6.04
N THR A 148 -10.56 -3.50 -7.19
CA THR A 148 -11.21 -3.93 -8.45
C THR A 148 -11.84 -5.32 -8.37
N PHE A 149 -11.18 -6.27 -7.69
CA PHE A 149 -11.61 -7.67 -7.61
C PHE A 149 -12.42 -7.99 -6.34
N GLY A 150 -12.55 -7.02 -5.44
CA GLY A 150 -13.22 -7.20 -4.17
C GLY A 150 -12.97 -6.02 -3.24
N VAL A 151 -14.00 -5.69 -2.48
CA VAL A 151 -13.98 -4.64 -1.46
C VAL A 151 -14.29 -5.25 -0.11
N HIS A 152 -13.56 -4.83 0.93
CA HIS A 152 -13.87 -5.18 2.31
C HIS A 152 -14.79 -4.14 2.90
N VAL A 153 -16.00 -4.56 3.24
CA VAL A 153 -16.98 -3.72 3.94
C VAL A 153 -16.89 -4.02 5.44
N SER A 154 -16.88 -2.98 6.25
CA SER A 154 -16.95 -3.06 7.71
C SER A 154 -18.11 -2.19 8.19
N LEU A 155 -18.93 -2.76 9.07
CA LEU A 155 -20.11 -2.11 9.60
C LEU A 155 -19.93 -1.91 11.10
N TYR A 156 -20.04 -0.66 11.56
CA TYR A 156 -19.93 -0.34 12.98
C TYR A 156 -21.25 0.22 13.47
N ARG A 157 -21.71 -0.27 14.62
CA ARG A 157 -22.85 0.28 15.35
C ARG A 157 -22.34 1.10 16.53
N VAL A 158 -22.73 2.38 16.58
CA VAL A 158 -22.40 3.33 17.65
C VAL A 158 -23.69 3.85 18.26
N LYS A 159 -23.81 3.90 19.60
CA LYS A 159 -25.04 4.39 20.25
C LYS A 159 -25.31 5.87 19.96
N ASP A 160 -24.31 6.73 20.14
CA ASP A 160 -24.38 8.16 19.82
C ASP A 160 -23.14 8.64 19.04
N LEU A 161 -23.35 9.46 18.01
CA LEU A 161 -22.29 10.07 17.19
C LEU A 161 -22.45 11.60 17.13
N SER A 162 -23.06 12.21 18.14
CA SER A 162 -23.27 13.66 18.22
C SER A 162 -21.97 14.43 18.50
N ASN A 163 -20.99 13.80 19.14
CA ASN A 163 -19.71 14.43 19.46
C ASN A 163 -18.92 14.79 18.17
N MET A 164 -18.78 16.10 17.91
CA MET A 164 -18.14 16.64 16.70
C MET A 164 -16.69 16.16 16.53
N THR A 165 -15.94 15.99 17.62
CA THR A 165 -14.55 15.55 17.56
C THR A 165 -14.44 14.09 17.10
N LYS A 166 -15.34 13.23 17.60
CA LYS A 166 -15.39 11.81 17.21
C LYS A 166 -15.89 11.68 15.78
N LYS A 167 -16.93 12.43 15.40
CA LYS A 167 -17.44 12.52 14.02
C LYS A 167 -16.35 12.97 13.03
N PHE A 168 -15.60 14.01 13.34
CA PHE A 168 -14.47 14.47 12.52
C PHE A 168 -13.41 13.38 12.35
N LYS A 169 -13.07 12.64 13.42
CA LYS A 169 -12.11 11.52 13.33
C LYS A 169 -12.63 10.42 12.40
N VAL A 170 -13.89 10.02 12.53
CA VAL A 170 -14.55 9.02 11.68
C VAL A 170 -14.47 9.42 10.21
N GLU A 171 -14.84 10.66 9.88
CA GLU A 171 -14.89 11.18 8.51
C GLU A 171 -13.49 11.38 7.91
N VAL A 172 -12.61 12.09 8.61
CA VAL A 172 -11.29 12.46 8.09
C VAL A 172 -10.38 11.25 7.94
N ASN A 173 -10.43 10.27 8.85
CA ASN A 173 -9.62 9.06 8.68
C ASN A 173 -10.13 8.22 7.51
N CYS A 174 -11.45 8.17 7.25
CA CYS A 174 -12.01 7.50 6.09
C CYS A 174 -11.46 8.12 4.79
N LYS A 175 -11.54 9.45 4.68
CA LYS A 175 -10.97 10.22 3.54
C LYS A 175 -9.46 10.04 3.39
N GLN A 176 -8.70 10.11 4.49
CA GLN A 176 -7.24 9.97 4.47
C GLN A 176 -6.78 8.57 4.05
N LEU A 177 -7.56 7.54 4.37
CA LEU A 177 -7.30 6.16 3.98
C LEU A 177 -7.79 5.85 2.55
N PHE A 178 -8.42 6.79 1.84
CA PHE A 178 -9.06 6.56 0.54
C PHE A 178 -10.11 5.44 0.59
N MET A 179 -10.85 5.38 1.70
CA MET A 179 -12.02 4.51 1.84
C MET A 179 -13.28 5.27 1.41
N THR A 180 -14.31 4.54 1.02
CA THR A 180 -15.65 5.06 0.76
C THR A 180 -16.62 4.51 1.80
N GLY A 181 -17.84 5.04 1.86
CA GLY A 181 -18.80 4.65 2.87
C GLY A 181 -19.84 5.71 3.18
N ALA A 182 -20.67 5.41 4.17
CA ALA A 182 -21.75 6.28 4.62
C ALA A 182 -21.93 6.17 6.13
N VAL A 183 -22.48 7.23 6.73
CA VAL A 183 -22.87 7.24 8.14
C VAL A 183 -24.35 7.53 8.19
N ILE A 184 -25.13 6.61 8.76
CA ILE A 184 -26.54 6.75 9.00
C ILE A 184 -26.71 7.08 10.49
N MET A 185 -27.28 8.25 10.77
CA MET A 185 -27.54 8.69 12.14
C MET A 185 -29.02 8.48 12.46
N TYR A 186 -29.28 7.73 13.53
CA TYR A 186 -30.62 7.52 14.07
C TYR A 186 -30.55 7.54 15.59
N LYS A 187 -31.68 7.86 16.24
CA LYS A 187 -31.75 7.93 17.70
C LYS A 187 -31.36 6.57 18.29
N ASP A 188 -30.38 6.56 19.18
CA ASP A 188 -29.85 5.38 19.90
C ASP A 188 -29.14 4.31 19.03
N CYS A 189 -29.08 4.50 17.71
CA CYS A 189 -28.40 3.57 16.79
C CYS A 189 -27.84 4.30 15.58
N ASN A 190 -26.53 4.55 15.58
CA ASN A 190 -25.81 5.10 14.43
C ASN A 190 -25.03 3.99 13.74
N VAL A 191 -25.14 3.89 12.42
CA VAL A 191 -24.46 2.89 11.62
C VAL A 191 -23.42 3.57 10.75
N VAL A 192 -22.17 3.16 10.91
CA VAL A 192 -21.03 3.60 10.10
C VAL A 192 -20.65 2.46 9.17
N ILE A 193 -20.87 2.66 7.87
CA ILE A 193 -20.55 1.72 6.80
C ILE A 193 -19.28 2.23 6.13
N VAL A 194 -18.24 1.40 6.06
CA VAL A 194 -17.00 1.76 5.39
C VAL A 194 -16.58 0.62 4.48
N GLU A 195 -16.25 0.94 3.25
CA GLU A 195 -15.77 0.02 2.24
C GLU A 195 -14.37 0.44 1.76
N GLY A 196 -13.47 -0.53 1.64
CA GLY A 196 -12.09 -0.29 1.23
C GLY A 196 -11.28 -1.56 1.10
N GLY A 197 -9.96 -1.42 0.99
CA GLY A 197 -9.02 -2.53 0.97
C GLY A 197 -8.75 -3.10 2.37
N PRO A 198 -8.22 -4.33 2.47
CA PRO A 198 -8.01 -5.01 3.76
C PRO A 198 -7.08 -4.27 4.73
N LYS A 199 -6.02 -3.58 4.25
CA LYS A 199 -5.13 -2.81 5.14
C LYS A 199 -5.80 -1.54 5.62
N GLN A 200 -6.60 -0.91 4.75
CA GLN A 200 -7.39 0.27 5.10
C GLN A 200 -8.41 -0.12 6.18
N SER A 201 -9.17 -1.20 5.97
CA SER A 201 -10.17 -1.70 6.91
C SER A 201 -9.56 -2.08 8.27
N SER A 202 -8.42 -2.77 8.31
CA SER A 202 -7.73 -3.07 9.57
C SER A 202 -7.28 -1.81 10.33
N THR A 203 -6.78 -0.80 9.60
CA THR A 203 -6.37 0.48 10.21
C THR A 203 -7.58 1.25 10.74
N TYR A 204 -8.71 1.23 10.02
CA TYR A 204 -9.95 1.88 10.41
C TYR A 204 -10.63 1.16 11.58
N GLN A 205 -10.64 -0.17 11.59
CA GLN A 205 -11.13 -0.97 12.72
C GLN A 205 -10.37 -0.63 14.01
N ARG A 206 -9.04 -0.49 13.94
CA ARG A 206 -8.23 -0.05 15.08
C ARG A 206 -8.57 1.37 15.52
N LEU A 207 -8.94 2.26 14.60
CA LEU A 207 -9.43 3.59 14.93
C LEU A 207 -10.75 3.50 15.72
N MET A 208 -11.74 2.82 15.14
CA MET A 208 -13.10 2.72 15.68
C MET A 208 -13.13 1.99 17.03
N MET A 209 -12.45 0.86 17.16
CA MET A 209 -12.57 0.01 18.35
C MET A 209 -11.61 0.42 19.48
N ASN A 210 -10.38 0.87 19.15
CA ASN A 210 -9.32 1.00 20.16
C ASN A 210 -8.90 2.45 20.44
N ARG A 211 -8.85 3.30 19.40
CA ARG A 211 -8.29 4.66 19.50
C ARG A 211 -9.34 5.69 19.90
N ILE A 212 -10.56 5.57 19.40
CA ILE A 212 -11.67 6.43 19.84
C ILE A 212 -12.20 5.84 21.14
N LYS A 213 -12.18 6.64 22.21
CA LYS A 213 -12.75 6.27 23.50
C LYS A 213 -14.23 6.64 23.50
N TRP A 214 -15.06 5.68 23.14
CA TRP A 214 -16.51 5.90 23.07
C TRP A 214 -17.11 6.11 24.46
N GLU A 215 -16.67 5.30 25.43
CA GLU A 215 -17.16 5.26 26.82
C GLU A 215 -17.08 6.60 27.58
N GLU A 216 -16.29 7.56 27.11
CA GLU A 216 -16.20 8.91 27.70
C GLU A 216 -17.50 9.73 27.54
N ASP A 217 -18.35 9.40 26.56
CA ASP A 217 -19.64 10.08 26.38
C ASP A 217 -20.75 9.26 27.06
N VAL A 218 -21.59 9.92 27.87
CA VAL A 218 -22.79 9.32 28.46
C VAL A 218 -23.99 9.60 27.54
N VAL A 219 -24.74 8.55 27.21
CA VAL A 219 -25.87 8.61 26.27
C VAL A 219 -27.15 8.23 27.02
N LYS A 220 -28.25 8.90 26.70
CA LYS A 220 -29.58 8.53 27.17
C LYS A 220 -30.20 7.58 26.16
N ASP A 221 -30.44 6.33 26.57
CA ASP A 221 -31.16 5.36 25.74
C ASP A 221 -32.64 5.78 25.58
N ALA A 222 -33.38 5.16 24.65
CA ALA A 222 -34.79 5.43 24.38
C ALA A 222 -35.69 5.44 25.63
N ASP A 223 -35.35 4.60 26.62
CA ASP A 223 -36.04 4.44 27.90
C ASP A 223 -35.62 5.47 28.97
N GLY A 224 -34.79 6.45 28.61
CA GLY A 224 -34.31 7.51 29.51
C GLY A 224 -33.19 7.09 30.46
N LYS A 225 -32.67 5.86 30.33
CA LYS A 225 -31.56 5.35 31.13
C LYS A 225 -30.22 5.85 30.57
N GLU A 226 -29.35 6.32 31.46
CA GLU A 226 -28.01 6.75 31.10
C GLU A 226 -27.06 5.55 31.02
N SER A 227 -26.43 5.37 29.87
CA SER A 227 -25.42 4.33 29.65
C SER A 227 -24.21 4.87 28.89
N PRO A 228 -23.01 4.29 29.09
CA PRO A 228 -21.83 4.73 28.36
C PRO A 228 -22.00 4.45 26.87
N ASN A 229 -21.55 5.38 26.03
CA ASN A 229 -21.52 5.19 24.59
C ASN A 229 -20.58 4.02 24.24
N SER A 230 -20.96 3.20 23.28
CA SER A 230 -20.19 2.05 22.84
C SER A 230 -20.23 1.93 21.33
N CYS A 231 -19.14 1.38 20.78
CA CYS A 231 -19.01 1.04 19.37
C CYS A 231 -18.74 -0.45 19.24
N VAL A 232 -19.50 -1.12 18.39
CA VAL A 232 -19.37 -2.55 18.12
C VAL A 232 -19.23 -2.77 16.62
N LEU A 233 -18.35 -3.70 16.23
CA LEU A 233 -18.30 -4.20 14.86
C LEU A 233 -19.43 -5.22 14.67
N VAL A 234 -20.31 -4.97 13.71
CA VAL A 234 -21.48 -5.81 13.38
C VAL A 234 -21.08 -6.91 12.42
#